data_AF-A0A2V6CQD5-F1
#
_entry.id   AF-A0A2V6CQD5-F1
#
_cell.length_a   1.000
_cell.length_b   1.000
_cell.length_c   1.000
_cell.angle_alpha   90.00
_cell.angle_beta   90.00
_cell.angle_gamma   90.00
#
_symmetry.space_group_name_H-M   'P 1'
#
loop_
_entity.id
_entity.type
_entity.pdbx_description
1 polymer ?
#
loop_
_entity_poly.entity_id
_entity_poly.type
_entity_poly.pdbx_seq_one_letter_code
_entity_poly.pdbx_strand_id
1 'polypeptide(L)' 'TPTLEQRAAALPNYQPTGLTQVVYGRQDEGLVFPRGATQPARRVWTAKRETLRWRDRETGAQLAVSYPAEEVTLIPVSGQ' A
#
# COMPACT_ATOMS: atom_id res chain seq x y z
N THR A 1 -8.96 -8.62 -4.27
CA THR A 1 -7.90 -8.04 -5.11
C THR A 1 -6.59 -8.74 -4.80
N PRO A 2 -5.79 -9.15 -5.80
CA PRO A 2 -4.51 -9.78 -5.54
C PRO A 2 -3.56 -8.85 -4.80
N THR A 3 -2.77 -9.40 -3.88
CA THR A 3 -1.73 -8.65 -3.15
C THR A 3 -0.64 -8.18 -4.11
N LEU A 4 0.17 -7.20 -3.69
CA LEU A 4 1.29 -6.72 -4.49
C LEU A 4 2.29 -7.83 -4.83
N GLU A 5 2.53 -8.74 -3.89
CA GLU A 5 3.38 -9.90 -4.09
C GLU A 5 2.82 -10.85 -5.15
N GLN A 6 1.50 -11.07 -5.15
CA GLN A 6 0.85 -11.87 -6.19
C GLN A 6 0.94 -11.21 -7.57
N ARG A 7 0.84 -9.88 -7.63
CA ARG A 7 1.08 -9.12 -8.87
C ARG A 7 2.55 -9.22 -9.31
N ALA A 8 3.48 -9.18 -8.36
CA ALA A 8 4.91 -9.35 -8.62
C ALA A 8 5.24 -10.74 -9.19
N ALA A 9 4.57 -11.79 -8.72
CA ALA A 9 4.78 -13.16 -9.17
C ALA A 9 4.12 -13.49 -10.52
N ALA A 10 3.25 -12.63 -11.06
CA ALA A 10 2.39 -12.95 -12.19
C ALA A 10 3.06 -12.89 -13.58
N LEU A 11 4.31 -12.42 -13.70
CA LEU A 11 5.01 -12.27 -14.99
C LEU A 11 5.95 -13.46 -15.24
N PRO A 12 5.63 -14.39 -16.17
CA PRO A 12 6.35 -15.67 -16.29
C PRO A 12 7.83 -15.55 -16.67
N ASN A 13 8.17 -14.61 -17.55
CA ASN A 13 9.54 -14.41 -18.07
C ASN A 13 10.37 -13.43 -17.24
N TYR A 14 9.77 -12.87 -16.20
CA TYR A 14 10.38 -11.82 -15.40
C TYR A 14 10.66 -12.34 -13.98
N GLN A 15 11.81 -11.98 -13.44
CA GLN A 15 12.12 -12.16 -12.04
C GLN A 15 11.74 -10.89 -11.27
N PRO A 16 10.92 -10.95 -10.21
CA PRO A 16 10.71 -9.81 -9.34
C PRO A 16 12.04 -9.43 -8.67
N THR A 17 12.38 -8.15 -8.74
CA THR A 17 13.66 -7.62 -8.20
C THR A 17 13.47 -6.65 -7.06
N GLY A 18 12.26 -6.11 -6.89
CA GLY A 18 11.96 -5.26 -5.75
C GLY A 18 10.54 -4.74 -5.72
N LEU A 19 10.13 -4.34 -4.52
CA LEU A 19 8.93 -3.59 -4.23
C LEU A 19 9.37 -2.34 -3.44
N THR A 20 8.96 -1.17 -3.91
CA THR A 20 9.14 0.09 -3.18
C THR A 20 7.78 0.68 -2.88
N GLN A 21 7.55 1.10 -1.63
CA GLN A 21 6.36 1.85 -1.24
C GLN A 21 6.78 3.22 -0.72
N VAL A 22 6.19 4.27 -1.28
CA VAL A 22 6.45 5.66 -0.87
C VAL A 22 5.14 6.26 -0.40
N VAL A 23 5.07 6.64 0.88
CA VAL A 23 3.98 7.47 1.41
C VAL A 23 4.29 8.91 1.04
N TYR A 24 3.39 9.54 0.29
CA TYR A 24 3.55 10.94 -0.13
C TYR A 24 2.46 11.86 0.42
N GLY A 25 1.42 11.30 1.04
CA GLY A 25 0.38 12.04 1.73
C GLY A 25 -0.09 11.28 2.96
N ARG A 26 -0.29 12.00 4.05
CA ARG A 26 -0.92 11.48 5.26
C ARG A 26 -1.75 12.59 5.88
N GLN A 27 -3.03 12.32 6.08
CA GLN A 27 -3.97 13.28 6.64
C GLN A 27 -4.73 12.63 7.79
N ASP A 28 -4.68 13.29 8.94
CA ASP A 28 -5.59 13.02 10.04
C ASP A 28 -6.95 13.63 9.69
N GLU A 29 -7.95 12.79 9.47
CA GLU A 29 -9.32 13.20 9.14
C GLU A 29 -10.16 13.42 10.40
N GLY A 30 -9.57 13.26 11.60
CA GLY A 30 -10.18 13.53 12.88
C GLY A 30 -10.77 12.29 13.55
N LEU A 31 -11.61 12.54 14.56
CA LEU A 31 -12.26 11.50 15.34
C LEU A 31 -13.51 11.00 14.65
N VAL A 32 -13.67 9.68 14.61
CA VAL A 32 -14.88 8.99 14.18
C VAL A 32 -15.34 8.03 15.27
N PHE A 33 -16.63 7.73 15.30
CA PHE A 33 -17.21 6.65 16.10
C PHE A 33 -17.65 5.54 15.13
N PRO A 34 -16.79 4.53 14.87
CA PRO A 34 -17.16 3.42 14.00
C PRO A 34 -18.43 2.73 14.51
N ARG A 35 -19.26 2.26 13.59
CA ARG A 35 -20.53 1.61 13.97
C ARG A 35 -20.26 0.41 14.88
N GLY A 36 -20.89 0.42 16.06
CA GLY A 36 -20.73 -0.65 17.06
C GLY A 36 -19.48 -0.52 17.95
N ALA A 37 -18.66 0.51 17.76
CA ALA A 37 -17.54 0.79 18.66
C ALA A 37 -18.02 1.53 19.92
N THR A 38 -17.51 1.14 21.08
CA THR A 38 -17.74 1.82 22.37
C THR A 38 -16.82 3.01 22.59
N GLN A 39 -15.74 3.12 21.82
CA GLN A 39 -14.72 4.16 21.94
C GLN A 39 -14.47 4.82 20.56
N PRO A 40 -14.09 6.11 20.54
CA PRO A 40 -13.73 6.78 19.29
C PRO A 40 -12.42 6.23 18.73
N ALA A 41 -12.27 6.34 17.41
CA ALA A 41 -11.03 6.10 16.71
C ALA A 41 -10.63 7.34 15.91
N ARG A 42 -9.34 7.58 15.75
CA ARG A 42 -8.82 8.58 14.82
C ARG A 42 -8.73 7.97 13.43
N ARG A 43 -9.35 8.62 12.46
CA ARG A 43 -9.37 8.20 11.07
C ARG A 43 -8.21 8.89 10.35
N VAL A 44 -7.32 8.09 9.75
CA VAL A 44 -6.15 8.60 9.03
C VAL A 44 -6.19 8.09 7.60
N TRP A 45 -6.22 9.02 6.64
CA TRP A 45 -6.05 8.71 5.22
C TRP A 45 -4.57 8.81 4.84
N THR A 46 -4.10 7.84 4.08
CA THR A 46 -2.71 7.74 3.62
C THR A 46 -2.69 7.51 2.12
N ALA A 47 -1.97 8.38 1.40
CA ALA A 47 -1.69 8.23 -0.02
C ALA A 47 -0.29 7.65 -0.21
N LYS A 48 -0.22 6.54 -0.93
CA LYS A 48 1.02 5.82 -1.21
C LYS A 48 1.18 5.52 -2.69
N ARG A 49 2.43 5.39 -3.12
CA ARG A 49 2.81 4.92 -4.45
C ARG A 49 3.60 3.64 -4.29
N GLU A 50 3.17 2.61 -5.00
CA GLU A 50 3.73 1.27 -4.92
C GLU A 50 4.38 0.95 -6.26
N THR A 51 5.70 0.77 -6.28
CA THR A 51 6.45 0.46 -7.50
C THR A 51 6.97 -0.97 -7.41
N LEU A 52 6.47 -1.82 -8.30
CA LEU A 52 7.00 -3.16 -8.52
C LEU A 52 8.05 -3.11 -9.61
N ARG A 53 9.16 -3.82 -9.40
CA ARG A 53 10.28 -3.89 -10.34
C ARG A 53 10.58 -5.34 -10.69
N TRP A 54 10.88 -5.56 -11.96
CA TRP A 54 11.27 -6.85 -12.49
C TRP A 54 12.48 -6.73 -13.40
N ARG A 55 13.13 -7.86 -13.59
CA ARG A 55 14.19 -8.07 -14.58
C ARG A 55 13.80 -9.22 -15.49
N ASP A 56 13.87 -9.00 -16.79
CA ASP A 56 13.71 -10.05 -17.80
C ASP A 56 14.85 -11.07 -17.67
N ARG A 57 14.51 -12.37 -17.64
CA ARG A 57 15.49 -13.43 -17.37
C ARG A 57 16.46 -13.69 -18.52
N GLU A 58 16.06 -13.38 -19.75
CA GLU A 58 16.84 -13.69 -20.96
C GLU A 58 17.74 -12.52 -21.35
N THR A 59 17.20 -11.31 -21.33
CA THR A 59 17.85 -10.10 -21.84
C THR A 59 18.43 -9.21 -20.73
N GLY A 60 17.98 -9.38 -19.49
CA GLY A 60 18.34 -8.50 -18.37
C GLY A 60 17.63 -7.14 -18.39
N ALA A 61 16.71 -6.91 -19.33
CA ALA A 61 15.93 -5.67 -19.40
C ALA A 61 15.13 -5.45 -18.10
N GLN A 62 14.87 -4.18 -17.76
CA GLN A 62 14.16 -3.81 -16.52
C GLN A 62 12.76 -3.32 -16.82
N LEU A 63 11.79 -3.78 -16.03
CA LEU A 63 10.42 -3.30 -16.03
C LEU A 63 10.11 -2.72 -14.66
N ALA A 64 9.46 -1.56 -14.61
CA ALA A 64 8.94 -0.98 -13.39
C ALA A 64 7.52 -0.49 -13.61
N VAL A 65 6.60 -0.87 -12.73
CA VAL A 65 5.19 -0.44 -12.78
C VAL A 65 4.82 0.18 -11.45
N SER A 66 4.25 1.39 -11.50
CA SER A 66 3.84 2.14 -10.32
C SER A 66 2.33 2.24 -10.23
N TYR A 67 1.78 1.93 -9.07
CA TYR A 67 0.36 2.03 -8.77
C TYR A 67 0.16 3.08 -7.66
N PRO A 68 -0.72 4.07 -7.85
CA PRO A 68 -1.20 4.86 -6.73
C PRO A 68 -2.14 3.99 -5.88
N ALA A 69 -2.04 4.13 -4.56
CA ALA A 69 -2.93 3.49 -3.62
C ALA A 69 -3.27 4.44 -2.48
N GLU A 70 -4.48 4.30 -1.96
CA GLU A 70 -4.99 5.04 -0.82
C GLU A 70 -5.43 4.05 0.25
N GLU A 71 -5.19 4.41 1.50
CA GLU A 71 -5.52 3.56 2.64
C GLU A 71 -6.09 4.42 3.76
N VAL A 72 -7.16 3.94 4.37
CA VAL A 72 -7.74 4.56 5.56
C VAL A 72 -7.53 3.62 6.73
N THR A 73 -6.82 4.11 7.75
CA THR A 73 -6.61 3.39 9.00
C THR A 73 -7.43 4.02 10.11
N LEU A 74 -8.02 3.19 10.97
CA LEU A 74 -8.66 3.61 12.21
C LEU A 74 -7.72 3.29 13.37
N ILE A 75 -7.26 4.32 14.07
CA ILE A 75 -6.36 4.20 15.22
C ILE A 75 -7.20 4.41 16.49
N PRO A 76 -7.38 3.39 17.35
CA PRO A 76 -8.11 3.54 18.60
C PRO A 76 -7.50 4.66 19.46
N VAL A 77 -8.34 5.50 20.05
CA VAL A 77 -7.88 6.51 21.02
C VAL A 77 -7.86 5.87 22.39
N SER A 78 -6.68 5.54 22.91
CA SER A 78 -6.54 5.18 24.34
C SER A 78 -6.59 6.45 25.18
N GLY A 79 -7.52 6.52 26.14
CA GLY A 79 -7.47 7.51 27.21
C GLY A 79 -6.28 7.22 28.12
N GLN A 80 -5.49 8.25 28.45
CA GLN A 80 -4.59 8.20 29.59
C GLN A 80 -5.38 8.48 30.87
#